data_AF-A0A316V3E8-F1
#
_entry.id   AF-A0A316V3E8-F1
#
_cell.length_a   1.000
_cell.length_b   1.000
_cell.length_c   1.000
_cell.angle_alpha   90.00
_cell.angle_beta   90.00
_cell.angle_gamma   90.00
#
_symmetry.space_group_name_H-M   'P 1'
#
loop_
_entity.id
_entity.type
_entity.pdbx_description
1 polymer ?
#
loop_
_entity_poly.entity_id
_entity_poly.type
_entity_poly.pdbx_seq_one_letter_code
_entity_poly.pdbx_strand_id
1 'polypeptide(L)' 'MGGPKQKGISQYTTSPFQQNPMRGALQNYIFFGYKRILQQAPYFAIPFALGYGIYSWGRARNEFLNSKEGHRLHGGEEE' A
#
# COMPACT_ATOMS: atom_id res chain seq x y z
N MET A 1 -26.00 -23.67 -9.15
CA MET A 1 -25.28 -23.01 -8.03
C MET A 1 -26.07 -23.28 -6.76
N GLY A 2 -25.71 -24.29 -5.95
CA GLY A 2 -26.47 -24.76 -4.76
C GLY A 2 -26.63 -23.76 -3.60
N GLY A 3 -26.85 -22.48 -3.90
CA GLY A 3 -27.20 -21.45 -2.94
C GLY A 3 -28.65 -21.54 -2.48
N PRO A 4 -29.04 -20.68 -1.52
CA PRO A 4 -30.38 -20.67 -0.95
C PRO A 4 -31.45 -20.33 -1.99
N LYS A 5 -32.69 -20.75 -1.73
CA LYS A 5 -33.85 -20.39 -2.57
C LYS A 5 -34.07 -18.87 -2.51
N GLN A 6 -34.03 -18.21 -3.67
CA GLN A 6 -34.34 -16.79 -3.82
C GLN A 6 -35.76 -16.65 -4.37
N LYS A 7 -36.61 -15.86 -3.72
CA LYS A 7 -37.98 -15.57 -4.17
C LYS A 7 -38.24 -14.07 -4.03
N GLY A 8 -38.83 -13.46 -5.06
CA GLY A 8 -39.25 -12.05 -5.03
C GLY A 8 -38.16 -11.02 -5.36
N ILE A 9 -37.00 -11.43 -5.88
CA ILE A 9 -35.95 -10.50 -6.34
C ILE A 9 -36.12 -10.28 -7.85
N SER A 10 -36.42 -9.05 -8.26
CA SER A 10 -36.48 -8.64 -9.66
C SER A 10 -35.26 -7.79 -10.01
N GLN A 11 -34.53 -8.19 -11.06
CA GLN A 11 -33.34 -7.48 -11.53
C GLN A 11 -33.61 -6.90 -12.91
N TYR A 12 -33.30 -5.61 -13.07
CA TYR A 12 -33.41 -4.90 -14.33
C TYR A 12 -32.00 -4.51 -14.80
N THR A 13 -31.78 -4.53 -16.11
CA THR A 13 -30.52 -4.10 -16.72
C THR A 13 -30.80 -3.47 -18.08
N THR A 14 -29.87 -2.65 -18.57
CA THR A 14 -29.93 -2.01 -19.88
C THR A 14 -28.89 -2.64 -20.80
N SER A 15 -29.19 -2.76 -22.10
CA SER A 15 -28.24 -3.30 -23.08
C SER A 15 -26.91 -2.53 -23.05
N PRO A 16 -25.74 -3.21 -23.02
CA PRO A 16 -24.44 -2.53 -23.07
C PRO A 16 -24.25 -1.66 -24.32
N PHE A 17 -24.89 -2.01 -25.44
CA PHE A 17 -24.86 -1.23 -26.69
C PHE A 17 -25.64 0.09 -26.61
N GLN A 18 -26.47 0.27 -25.58
CA GLN A 18 -27.21 1.50 -25.31
C GLN A 18 -26.53 2.38 -24.25
N GLN A 19 -25.41 1.93 -23.68
CA GLN A 19 -24.67 2.64 -22.63
C GLN A 19 -23.33 3.12 -23.16
N ASN A 20 -22.80 4.20 -22.57
CA ASN A 20 -21.41 4.60 -22.79
C ASN A 20 -20.53 3.90 -21.73
N PRO A 21 -19.63 2.98 -22.12
CA PRO A 21 -18.95 2.08 -21.19
C PRO A 21 -18.02 2.78 -20.20
N MET A 22 -17.44 3.92 -20.56
CA MET A 22 -16.44 4.62 -19.73
C MET A 22 -16.93 5.97 -19.19
N ARG A 23 -18.23 6.25 -19.32
CA ARG A 23 -18.80 7.52 -18.84
C ARG A 23 -18.57 7.67 -17.34
N GLY A 24 -17.81 8.69 -16.95
CA GLY A 24 -17.49 9.00 -15.56
C GLY A 24 -16.38 8.16 -14.94
N ALA A 25 -15.70 7.27 -15.67
CA ALA A 25 -14.64 6.42 -15.12
C ALA A 25 -13.52 7.25 -14.46
N LEU A 26 -13.00 8.26 -15.18
CA LEU A 26 -11.94 9.13 -14.68
C LEU A 26 -12.41 10.02 -13.51
N GLN A 27 -13.55 10.71 -13.70
CA GLN A 27 -14.11 11.60 -12.69
C GLN A 27 -14.39 10.85 -11.38
N ASN A 28 -15.03 9.68 -11.47
CA ASN A 28 -15.33 8.86 -10.29
C ASN A 28 -14.05 8.31 -9.65
N TYR A 29 -13.06 7.91 -10.44
CA TYR A 29 -11.80 7.42 -9.91
C TYR A 29 -11.02 8.51 -9.16
N ILE A 30 -10.97 9.74 -9.67
CA ILE A 30 -10.28 10.85 -9.01
C ILE A 30 -10.95 11.16 -7.66
N PHE A 31 -12.28 11.27 -7.62
CA PHE A 31 -12.99 11.67 -6.40
C PHE A 31 -13.23 10.54 -5.40
N PHE A 32 -13.31 9.28 -5.83
CA PHE A 32 -13.64 8.14 -4.96
C PHE A 32 -12.54 7.09 -4.87
N GLY A 33 -11.59 7.06 -5.82
CA GLY A 33 -10.51 6.06 -5.85
C GLY A 33 -9.62 6.11 -4.62
N TYR A 34 -9.34 7.31 -4.09
CA TYR A 34 -8.52 7.46 -2.88
C TYR A 34 -9.10 6.73 -1.66
N LYS A 35 -10.44 6.66 -1.54
CA LYS A 35 -11.10 5.98 -0.40
C LYS A 35 -10.75 4.50 -0.35
N ARG A 36 -10.64 3.85 -1.52
CA ARG A 36 -10.28 2.44 -1.63
C ARG A 36 -8.82 2.20 -1.23
N ILE A 37 -7.92 3.10 -1.64
CA ILE A 37 -6.49 3.02 -1.27
C ILE A 37 -6.31 3.25 0.22
N LEU A 38 -6.97 4.26 0.80
CA LEU A 38 -6.87 4.58 2.22
C LEU A 38 -7.34 3.44 3.13
N GLN A 39 -8.40 2.73 2.76
CA GLN A 39 -8.87 1.57 3.53
C GLN A 39 -7.85 0.42 3.58
N GLN A 40 -7.01 0.30 2.55
CA GLN A 40 -5.98 -0.74 2.47
C GLN A 40 -4.60 -0.25 2.90
N ALA A 41 -4.40 1.07 2.99
CA ALA A 41 -3.13 1.71 3.34
C ALA A 41 -2.48 1.14 4.59
N PRO A 42 -3.19 0.87 5.72
CA PRO A 42 -2.54 0.32 6.91
C PRO A 42 -1.83 -1.03 6.66
N TYR A 43 -2.37 -1.86 5.78
CA TYR A 43 -1.84 -3.21 5.54
C TYR A 43 -0.54 -3.22 4.75
N PHE A 44 -0.30 -2.21 3.90
CA PHE A 44 0.93 -2.13 3.11
C PHE A 44 1.84 -0.98 3.57
N ALA A 45 1.30 0.19 3.88
CA ALA A 45 2.09 1.36 4.22
C ALA A 45 2.89 1.15 5.51
N ILE A 46 2.30 0.47 6.51
CA ILE A 46 2.99 0.17 7.77
C ILE A 46 4.20 -0.75 7.54
N PRO A 47 4.07 -1.95 6.94
CA PRO A 47 5.24 -2.80 6.73
C PRO A 47 6.28 -2.17 5.79
N PHE A 48 5.87 -1.40 4.76
CA PHE A 48 6.83 -0.70 3.92
C PHE A 48 7.58 0.40 4.67
N ALA A 49 6.88 1.21 5.48
CA ALA A 49 7.50 2.25 6.29
C ALA A 49 8.48 1.65 7.32
N LEU A 50 8.10 0.56 7.98
CA LEU A 50 8.97 -0.15 8.93
C LEU A 50 10.19 -0.73 8.22
N GLY A 51 9.99 -1.44 7.11
CA GLY A 51 11.09 -2.04 6.34
C GLY A 51 12.09 -0.99 5.86
N TYR A 52 11.59 0.11 5.30
CA TYR A 52 12.45 1.21 4.86
C TYR A 52 13.13 1.94 6.04
N GLY A 53 12.43 2.12 7.16
CA GLY A 53 13.00 2.69 8.38
C GLY A 53 14.17 1.87 8.93
N ILE A 54 13.99 0.55 9.05
CA ILE A 54 15.06 -0.36 9.50
C ILE A 54 16.22 -0.36 8.52
N TYR A 55 15.94 -0.41 7.22
CA TYR A 55 16.97 -0.40 6.17
C TYR A 55 17.81 0.88 6.20
N SER A 56 17.16 2.05 6.24
CA SER A 56 17.84 3.35 6.26
C SER A 56 18.68 3.53 7.52
N TRP A 57 18.17 3.12 8.69
CA TRP A 57 18.93 3.11 9.93
C TRP A 57 20.15 2.18 9.85
N GLY A 58 19.95 0.95 9.38
CA GLY A 58 21.02 -0.04 9.26
C GLY A 58 22.12 0.40 8.31
N ARG A 59 21.75 1.01 7.18
CA ARG A 59 22.70 1.60 6.22
C ARG A 59 23.52 2.74 6.86
N ALA A 60 22.86 3.69 7.52
CA ALA A 60 23.55 4.82 8.15
C ALA A 60 24.48 4.36 9.28
N ARG A 61 24.06 3.37 10.08
CA ARG A 61 24.89 2.78 11.13
C ARG A 61 26.08 2.03 10.56
N ASN A 62 25.90 1.26 9.49
CA ASN A 62 27.00 0.55 8.82
C ASN A 62 28.04 1.53 8.23
N GLU A 63 27.57 2.60 7.58
CA GLU A 63 28.44 3.65 7.04
C GLU A 63 29.21 4.38 8.15
N PHE A 64 28.54 4.69 9.26
CA PHE A 64 29.19 5.27 10.44
C PHE A 64 30.27 4.36 11.02
N LEU A 65 29.99 3.07 11.21
CA LEU A 65 30.95 2.12 11.79
C LEU A 65 32.19 1.93 10.91
N ASN A 66 32.03 1.98 9.58
CA ASN A 66 33.14 1.91 8.63
C ASN A 66 33.83 3.27 8.39
N SER A 67 33.38 4.34 9.07
CA SER A 67 34.02 5.65 9.00
C SER A 67 35.19 5.74 9.98
N LYS A 68 36.11 6.68 9.76
CA LYS A 68 37.23 6.93 10.68
C LYS A 68 36.76 7.27 12.09
N GLU A 69 35.65 8.00 12.21
CA GLU A 69 35.08 8.34 13.51
C GLU A 69 34.45 7.14 14.20
N GLY A 70 33.77 6.26 13.46
CA GLY A 70 33.23 5.01 13.98
C GLY A 70 34.32 4.08 14.51
N HIS A 71 35.42 3.94 13.76
CA HIS A 71 36.59 3.18 14.21
C HIS A 71 37.25 3.80 15.46
N ARG A 72 37.30 5.13 15.57
CA ARG A 72 37.83 5.80 16.76
C ARG A 72 36.96 5.61 18.00
N LEU A 73 35.63 5.63 17.83
CA LEU A 73 34.67 5.54 18.93
C LEU A 73 34.42 4.09 19.40
N HIS A 74 34.50 3.10 18.50
CA HIS A 74 34.18 1.71 18.81
C HIS A 74 35.36 0.74 18.66
N GLY A 75 36.48 1.15 18.06
CA GLY A 75 37.67 0.30 17.90
C GLY A 75 38.63 0.32 19.09
N GLY A 76 38.40 1.17 20.09
CA GLY A 76 39.22 1.27 21.31
C GLY A 76 38.58 0.66 22.57
N GLU A 77 37.44 -0.02 22.45
CA GLU A 77 36.76 -0.69 23.57
C GLU A 77 37.24 -2.15 23.77
N GLU A 78 38.14 -2.66 22.92
CA GLU A 78 38.71 -4.02 22.99
C GLU A 78 40.10 -4.11 23.65
N GLU A 79 40.61 -3.06 24.30
CA GLU A 79 41.81 -3.12 25.18
C GLU A 79 41.47 -2.87 26.66
#